data_AF-A0A660VPP4-F1
#
_entry.id   AF-A0A660VPP4-F1
#
_cell.length_a   1.000
_cell.length_b   1.000
_cell.length_c   1.000
_cell.angle_alpha   90.00
_cell.angle_beta   90.00
_cell.angle_gamma   90.00
#
_symmetry.space_group_name_H-M   'P 1'
#
loop_
_entity.id
_entity.type
_entity.pdbx_description
1 polymer ?
#
loop_
_entity_poly.entity_id
_entity_poly.type
_entity_poly.pdbx_seq_one_letter_code
_entity_poly.pdbx_strand_id
1 'polypeptide(L)'
;MGMTVAEDPEGQVVVVDQVRPGGPADKAGLRPGQRLAEVTLSRGHPERERTLLLRSLSAYEEALSASAVGEVLWVRPSARAESLPVSVGMDPGSERVSALAPFVFVADIFLALLKMLIVPIILTSIITGITGVGSGKDLRRLSLKTFAYYISTSLIAAGTGLVLVNLIRPGDGASLGLPAVDAFDKVAGQNMWDVLRRMVPSNVFEAFSDNGQMLQVIFFALLFGVFVLRAAEPHRGRMQAFFESAFEVMMGVASFVLSLIPYGVFALIVKVVGQTGFGLFKPLGLYMLTVLAALAVHSLVTLPILLRVVGRVNPLRWAHAMGPALMTAFSTSSSSMTLPVNLKTVEQRGKISNKTTSFVLPLGATINMDGTALYECIGVIFLAQYYTGVSGFELTWGVQIQVVFMALLASVGAAGIPSAGLVMMLTILGALGLPVEGAALLLAVDRPLDMLRTVVNVWSDGSGAAIVARTEGEVPLGPDPAPASSS
;
A
#
# COMPACT_ATOMS: atom_id res chain seq x y z
N MET A 1 -7.25 -5.90 -28.70
CA MET A 1 -6.23 -6.89 -28.25
C MET A 1 -4.81 -6.63 -28.77
N GLY A 2 -4.60 -5.71 -29.74
CA GLY A 2 -3.25 -5.42 -30.27
C GLY A 2 -2.74 -6.43 -31.30
N MET A 3 -3.65 -7.21 -31.88
CA MET A 3 -3.40 -8.16 -32.96
C MET A 3 -4.56 -8.12 -33.96
N THR A 4 -4.29 -8.50 -35.21
CA THR A 4 -5.33 -8.83 -36.19
C THR A 4 -5.45 -10.34 -36.28
N VAL A 5 -6.66 -10.81 -36.52
CA VAL A 5 -6.95 -12.23 -36.75
C VAL A 5 -7.74 -12.39 -38.05
N ALA A 6 -7.62 -13.55 -38.68
CA ALA A 6 -8.41 -13.94 -39.85
C ALA A 6 -8.79 -15.41 -39.74
N GLU A 7 -9.77 -15.82 -40.55
CA GLU A 7 -10.02 -17.25 -40.78
C GLU A 7 -8.99 -17.82 -41.75
N ASP A 8 -8.42 -18.96 -41.42
CA ASP A 8 -7.64 -19.76 -42.36
C ASP A 8 -8.57 -20.62 -43.26
N PRO A 9 -8.03 -21.30 -44.29
CA PRO A 9 -8.84 -22.15 -45.18
C PRO A 9 -9.57 -23.30 -44.50
N GLU A 10 -9.22 -23.65 -43.26
CA GLU A 10 -9.88 -24.68 -42.44
C GLU A 10 -10.97 -24.07 -41.54
N GLY A 11 -11.21 -22.76 -41.63
CA GLY A 11 -12.19 -22.02 -40.83
C GLY A 11 -11.72 -21.71 -39.41
N GLN A 12 -10.43 -21.87 -39.09
CA GLN A 12 -9.90 -21.54 -37.76
C GLN A 12 -9.44 -20.09 -37.67
N VAL A 13 -9.63 -19.47 -36.51
CA VAL A 13 -9.14 -18.12 -36.23
C VAL A 13 -7.63 -18.16 -36.02
N VAL A 14 -6.89 -17.38 -36.81
CA VAL A 14 -5.42 -17.33 -36.79
C VAL A 14 -4.95 -15.90 -36.57
N VAL A 15 -3.93 -15.72 -35.74
CA VAL A 15 -3.24 -14.43 -35.58
C VAL A 15 -2.49 -14.10 -36.86
N VAL A 16 -2.83 -12.99 -37.51
CA VAL A 16 -2.22 -12.59 -38.79
C VAL A 16 -1.08 -11.60 -38.57
N ASP A 17 -1.29 -10.62 -37.70
CA ASP A 17 -0.31 -9.58 -37.41
C ASP A 17 -0.43 -9.05 -35.98
N GLN A 18 0.65 -8.46 -35.47
CA GLN A 18 0.65 -7.70 -34.24
C GLN A 18 0.60 -6.21 -34.55
N VAL A 19 -0.59 -5.63 -34.37
CA VAL A 19 -0.87 -4.20 -34.63
C VAL A 19 0.07 -3.26 -33.86
N ARG A 20 0.64 -3.71 -32.74
CA ARG A 20 1.59 -2.93 -31.95
C ARG A 20 2.64 -3.84 -31.29
N PRO A 21 3.94 -3.72 -31.63
CA PRO A 21 5.02 -4.36 -30.89
C PRO A 21 4.97 -3.97 -29.41
N GLY A 22 5.05 -4.95 -28.50
CA GLY A 22 4.84 -4.74 -27.06
C GLY A 22 3.37 -4.48 -26.65
N GLY A 23 2.41 -4.69 -27.54
CA GLY A 23 0.98 -4.63 -27.25
C GLY A 23 0.48 -5.82 -26.41
N PRO A 24 -0.80 -5.84 -25.99
CA PRO A 24 -1.34 -6.87 -25.10
C PRO A 24 -1.13 -8.31 -25.61
N ALA A 25 -1.46 -8.58 -26.87
CA ALA A 25 -1.25 -9.89 -27.48
C ALA A 25 0.24 -10.28 -27.57
N ASP A 26 1.11 -9.31 -27.85
CA ASP A 26 2.55 -9.57 -27.95
C ASP A 26 3.18 -9.93 -26.60
N LYS A 27 2.83 -9.16 -25.55
CA LYS A 27 3.24 -9.41 -24.16
C LYS A 27 2.78 -10.80 -23.70
N ALA A 28 1.51 -11.13 -23.93
CA ALA A 28 0.93 -12.43 -23.63
C ALA A 28 1.59 -13.61 -24.40
N GLY A 29 2.49 -13.34 -25.35
CA GLY A 29 3.20 -14.39 -26.09
C GLY A 29 2.46 -14.92 -27.31
N LEU A 30 1.37 -14.26 -27.75
CA LEU A 30 0.71 -14.58 -29.01
C LEU A 30 1.55 -14.11 -30.17
N ARG A 31 1.71 -14.94 -31.20
CA ARG A 31 2.56 -14.66 -32.36
C ARG A 31 1.79 -14.89 -33.66
N PRO A 32 2.11 -14.15 -34.74
CA PRO A 32 1.56 -14.41 -36.06
C PRO A 32 1.71 -15.88 -36.47
N GLY A 33 0.67 -16.42 -37.12
CA GLY A 33 0.56 -17.82 -37.53
C GLY A 33 -0.01 -18.77 -36.47
N GLN A 34 -0.22 -18.33 -35.23
CA GLN A 34 -0.84 -19.16 -34.20
C GLN A 34 -2.36 -19.26 -34.40
N ARG A 35 -2.87 -20.50 -34.45
CA ARG A 35 -4.30 -20.81 -34.41
C ARG A 35 -4.84 -20.66 -32.99
N LEU A 36 -6.03 -20.08 -32.84
CA LEU A 36 -6.70 -19.86 -31.57
C LEU A 36 -7.88 -20.84 -31.43
N ALA A 37 -7.99 -21.51 -30.29
CA ALA A 37 -9.00 -22.56 -30.07
C ALA A 37 -10.24 -22.03 -29.35
N GLU A 38 -10.06 -21.21 -28.32
CA GLU A 38 -11.15 -20.63 -27.54
C GLU A 38 -10.74 -19.31 -26.89
N VAL A 39 -11.77 -18.54 -26.51
CA VAL A 39 -11.63 -17.34 -25.69
C VAL A 39 -12.58 -17.45 -24.51
N THR A 40 -12.07 -17.23 -23.31
CA THR A 40 -12.88 -17.18 -22.09
C THR A 40 -12.99 -15.73 -21.61
N LEU A 41 -14.24 -15.27 -21.50
CA LEU A 41 -14.61 -13.97 -20.95
C LEU A 41 -14.82 -14.11 -19.44
N SER A 42 -14.49 -13.05 -18.68
CA SER A 42 -14.77 -12.95 -17.24
C SER A 42 -14.34 -14.18 -16.42
N ARG A 43 -13.21 -14.81 -16.76
CA ARG A 43 -12.68 -16.00 -16.08
C ARG A 43 -12.55 -15.77 -14.58
N GLY A 44 -13.04 -16.71 -13.76
CA GLY A 44 -13.07 -16.56 -12.30
C GLY A 44 -14.37 -15.92 -11.77
N HIS A 45 -15.34 -15.63 -12.63
CA HIS A 45 -16.69 -15.20 -12.25
C HIS A 45 -17.73 -16.27 -12.61
N PRO A 46 -18.15 -17.14 -11.67
CA PRO A 46 -19.05 -18.26 -11.96
C PRO A 46 -20.35 -17.86 -12.69
N GLU A 47 -20.85 -16.64 -12.44
CA GLU A 47 -22.09 -16.13 -13.04
C GLU A 47 -21.92 -15.45 -14.40
N ARG A 48 -20.69 -15.11 -14.80
CA ARG A 48 -20.40 -14.35 -16.04
C ARG A 48 -19.37 -15.03 -16.94
N GLU A 49 -18.69 -16.05 -16.43
CA GLU A 49 -17.68 -16.79 -17.17
C GLU A 49 -18.32 -17.48 -18.37
N ARG A 50 -17.83 -17.13 -19.55
CA ARG A 50 -18.33 -17.66 -20.81
C ARG A 50 -17.14 -18.01 -21.69
N THR A 51 -17.04 -19.27 -22.08
CA THR A 51 -16.03 -19.74 -23.02
C THR A 51 -16.65 -19.89 -24.40
N LEU A 52 -16.08 -19.20 -25.38
CA LEU A 52 -16.48 -19.26 -26.78
C LEU A 52 -15.41 -20.03 -27.57
N LEU A 53 -15.83 -21.05 -28.32
CA LEU A 53 -14.94 -21.77 -29.23
C LEU A 53 -14.71 -20.92 -30.49
N LEU A 54 -13.45 -20.66 -30.82
CA LEU A 54 -13.04 -19.81 -31.94
C LEU A 54 -13.02 -20.61 -33.26
N ARG A 55 -14.18 -21.15 -33.63
CA ARG A 55 -14.40 -21.90 -34.90
C ARG A 55 -14.81 -21.01 -36.07
N SER A 56 -14.92 -19.71 -35.85
CA SER A 56 -15.18 -18.69 -36.86
C SER A 56 -14.76 -17.31 -36.34
N LEU A 57 -14.54 -16.37 -37.26
CA LEU A 57 -14.28 -14.97 -36.97
C LEU A 57 -15.45 -14.33 -36.23
N SER A 58 -16.68 -14.75 -36.56
CA SER A 58 -17.88 -14.24 -35.88
C SER A 58 -17.89 -14.55 -34.37
N ALA A 59 -17.32 -15.68 -33.94
CA ALA A 59 -17.19 -16.01 -32.52
C ALA A 59 -16.16 -15.13 -31.81
N TYR A 60 -15.08 -14.74 -32.52
CA TYR A 60 -14.10 -13.77 -32.04
C TYR A 60 -14.70 -12.35 -31.94
N GLU A 61 -15.48 -11.95 -32.94
CA GLU A 61 -16.21 -10.68 -32.94
C GLU A 61 -17.28 -10.63 -31.84
N GLU A 62 -18.02 -11.73 -31.63
CA GLU A 62 -18.96 -11.86 -30.51
C GLU A 62 -18.22 -11.65 -29.19
N ALA A 63 -17.09 -12.34 -28.99
CA ALA A 63 -16.28 -12.19 -27.79
C ALA A 63 -15.83 -10.73 -27.57
N LEU A 64 -15.31 -10.08 -28.62
CA LEU A 64 -14.90 -8.68 -28.55
C LEU A 64 -16.07 -7.74 -28.27
N SER A 65 -17.22 -7.94 -28.90
CA SER A 65 -18.41 -7.11 -28.72
C SER A 65 -19.05 -7.26 -27.33
N ALA A 66 -18.91 -8.45 -26.73
CA ALA A 66 -19.33 -8.73 -25.37
C ALA A 66 -18.33 -8.24 -24.31
N SER A 67 -17.15 -7.77 -24.73
CA SER A 67 -16.08 -7.31 -23.84
C SER A 67 -16.02 -5.80 -23.72
N ALA A 68 -15.71 -5.29 -22.53
CA ALA A 68 -15.41 -3.89 -22.32
C ALA A 68 -13.90 -3.61 -22.47
N VAL A 69 -13.57 -2.37 -22.85
CA VAL A 69 -12.17 -1.92 -22.81
C VAL A 69 -11.64 -1.99 -21.38
N GLY A 70 -10.45 -2.57 -21.21
CA GLY A 70 -9.83 -2.85 -19.92
C GLY A 70 -10.14 -4.23 -19.36
N GLU A 71 -11.07 -4.99 -19.96
CA GLU A 71 -11.24 -6.41 -19.61
C GLU A 71 -10.09 -7.26 -20.16
N VAL A 72 -9.86 -8.39 -19.50
CA VAL A 72 -8.86 -9.37 -19.93
C VAL A 72 -9.57 -10.60 -20.46
N LEU A 73 -9.20 -10.96 -21.69
CA LEU A 73 -9.69 -12.14 -22.38
C LEU A 73 -8.65 -13.23 -22.29
N TRP A 74 -9.10 -14.41 -21.89
CA TRP A 74 -8.24 -15.57 -21.77
C TRP A 74 -8.29 -16.35 -23.07
N VAL A 75 -7.29 -16.12 -23.92
CA VAL A 75 -7.21 -16.68 -25.27
C VAL A 75 -6.34 -17.93 -25.23
N ARG A 76 -6.88 -19.09 -25.61
CA ARG A 76 -6.10 -20.34 -25.69
C ARG A 76 -5.61 -20.58 -27.12
N PRO A 77 -4.30 -20.59 -27.38
CA PRO A 77 -3.76 -21.09 -28.64
C PRO A 77 -4.03 -22.59 -28.81
N SER A 78 -4.34 -23.05 -30.02
CA SER A 78 -4.59 -24.47 -30.30
C SER A 78 -3.40 -25.38 -29.96
N ALA A 79 -2.18 -24.84 -30.02
CA ALA A 79 -0.94 -25.56 -29.70
C ALA A 79 -0.55 -25.52 -28.21
N ARG A 80 -1.29 -24.82 -27.35
CA ARG A 80 -1.04 -24.73 -25.91
C ARG A 80 -2.21 -25.28 -25.11
N ALA A 81 -1.90 -25.93 -23.99
CA ALA A 81 -2.90 -26.35 -23.01
C ALA A 81 -3.44 -25.15 -22.21
N GLU A 82 -2.62 -24.14 -21.99
CA GLU A 82 -2.93 -22.99 -21.14
C GLU A 82 -3.49 -21.80 -21.92
N SER A 83 -4.42 -21.08 -21.29
CA SER A 83 -4.97 -19.82 -21.80
C SER A 83 -4.07 -18.64 -21.44
N LEU A 84 -3.89 -17.73 -22.37
CA LEU A 84 -3.06 -16.52 -22.23
C LEU A 84 -3.95 -15.31 -21.95
N PRO A 85 -3.64 -14.48 -20.93
CA PRO A 85 -4.41 -13.28 -20.63
C PRO A 85 -4.08 -12.17 -21.62
N VAL A 86 -5.08 -11.67 -22.36
CA VAL A 86 -4.93 -10.60 -23.35
C VAL A 86 -5.88 -9.46 -23.01
N SER A 87 -5.33 -8.27 -22.70
CA SER A 87 -6.16 -7.12 -22.38
C SER A 87 -6.81 -6.49 -23.63
N VAL A 88 -8.08 -6.12 -23.49
CA VAL A 88 -8.85 -5.41 -24.50
C VAL A 88 -8.53 -3.92 -24.38
N GLY A 89 -7.59 -3.46 -25.20
CA GLY A 89 -7.29 -2.03 -25.35
C GLY A 89 -8.21 -1.32 -26.36
N MET A 90 -8.22 0.01 -26.29
CA MET A 90 -8.83 0.85 -27.34
C MET A 90 -8.11 0.70 -28.67
N ASP A 91 -8.82 0.93 -29.77
CA ASP A 91 -8.23 1.03 -31.10
C ASP A 91 -7.23 2.20 -31.15
N PRO A 92 -5.93 1.94 -31.45
CA PRO A 92 -4.90 2.97 -31.55
C PRO A 92 -5.23 4.09 -32.55
N GLY A 93 -6.01 3.80 -33.59
CA GLY A 93 -6.43 4.77 -34.61
C GLY A 93 -7.63 5.62 -34.21
N SER A 94 -8.29 5.33 -33.08
CA SER A 94 -9.51 6.03 -32.68
C SER A 94 -9.25 7.47 -32.20
N GLU A 95 -10.18 8.38 -32.50
CA GLU A 95 -10.13 9.77 -32.01
C GLU A 95 -10.04 9.83 -30.47
N ARG A 96 -10.65 8.87 -29.79
CA ARG A 96 -10.61 8.73 -28.33
C ARG A 96 -9.19 8.50 -27.81
N VAL A 97 -8.38 7.69 -28.48
CA VAL A 97 -6.97 7.48 -28.08
C VAL A 97 -6.15 8.74 -28.28
N SER A 98 -6.34 9.43 -29.40
CA SER A 98 -5.67 10.72 -29.68
C SER A 98 -6.02 11.79 -28.64
N ALA A 99 -7.29 11.86 -28.23
CA ALA A 99 -7.73 12.78 -27.19
C ALA A 99 -7.16 12.45 -25.79
N LEU A 100 -6.92 11.17 -25.49
CA LEU A 100 -6.39 10.73 -24.19
C LEU A 100 -4.86 10.83 -24.10
N ALA A 101 -4.13 10.89 -25.22
CA ALA A 101 -2.67 10.83 -25.25
C ALA A 101 -1.96 11.84 -24.33
N PRO A 102 -2.37 13.12 -24.23
CA PRO A 102 -1.74 14.07 -23.31
C PRO A 102 -1.89 13.67 -21.83
N PHE A 103 -3.07 13.14 -21.45
CA PHE A 103 -3.33 12.68 -20.09
C PHE A 103 -2.53 11.41 -19.76
N VAL A 104 -2.38 10.51 -20.73
CA VAL A 104 -1.53 9.33 -20.59
C VAL A 104 -0.08 9.75 -20.31
N PHE A 105 0.45 10.70 -21.09
CA PHE A 105 1.80 11.21 -20.89
C PHE A 105 2.00 11.81 -19.50
N VAL A 106 1.11 12.70 -19.07
CA VAL A 106 1.19 13.33 -17.73
C VAL A 106 1.08 12.29 -16.62
N ALA A 107 0.19 11.31 -16.76
CA ALA A 107 0.05 10.23 -15.79
C ALA A 107 1.33 9.38 -15.70
N ASP A 108 1.95 9.05 -16.82
CA ASP A 108 3.17 8.22 -16.85
C ASP A 108 4.37 8.97 -16.22
N ILE A 109 4.53 10.27 -16.50
CA ILE A 109 5.55 11.11 -15.83
C ILE A 109 5.30 11.20 -14.32
N PHE A 110 4.05 11.41 -13.91
CA PHE A 110 3.69 11.47 -12.49
C PHE A 110 4.01 10.16 -11.76
N LEU A 111 3.70 9.01 -12.37
CA LEU A 111 4.06 7.70 -11.83
C LEU A 111 5.58 7.51 -11.72
N ALA A 112 6.34 7.98 -12.70
CA ALA A 112 7.80 7.92 -12.67
C ALA A 112 8.38 8.77 -11.53
N LEU A 113 7.83 9.96 -11.29
CA LEU A 113 8.22 10.80 -10.15
C LEU A 113 7.94 10.12 -8.82
N LEU A 114 6.79 9.46 -8.66
CA LEU A 114 6.48 8.69 -7.44
C LEU A 114 7.46 7.50 -7.26
N LYS A 115 7.75 6.75 -8.34
CA LYS A 115 8.69 5.63 -8.32
C LYS A 115 10.11 6.06 -7.93
N MET A 116 10.54 7.26 -8.32
CA MET A 116 11.86 7.82 -8.02
C MET A 116 12.08 8.09 -6.52
N LEU A 117 11.02 8.45 -5.79
CA LEU A 117 11.10 8.78 -4.37
C LEU A 117 11.34 7.57 -3.47
N ILE A 118 10.99 6.37 -3.94
CA ILE A 118 10.87 5.16 -3.13
C ILE A 118 12.17 4.80 -2.41
N VAL A 119 13.24 4.47 -3.13
CA VAL A 119 14.50 3.96 -2.55
C VAL A 119 15.15 4.98 -1.61
N PRO A 120 15.34 6.26 -2.00
CA PRO A 120 16.09 7.20 -1.17
C PRO A 120 15.33 7.58 0.11
N ILE A 121 14.00 7.73 0.05
CA ILE A 121 13.19 8.04 1.23
C ILE A 121 13.26 6.89 2.23
N ILE A 122 13.05 5.64 1.79
CA ILE A 122 13.04 4.48 2.68
C ILE A 122 14.39 4.27 3.35
N LEU A 123 15.48 4.40 2.60
CA LEU A 123 16.82 4.24 3.14
C LEU A 123 17.09 5.29 4.23
N THR A 124 16.81 6.56 3.93
CA THR A 124 17.09 7.67 4.85
C THR A 124 16.14 7.70 6.04
N SER A 125 14.87 7.33 5.85
CA SER A 125 13.86 7.32 6.91
C SER A 125 14.10 6.21 7.92
N ILE A 126 14.36 4.97 7.46
CA ILE A 126 14.58 3.82 8.35
C ILE A 126 15.85 4.02 9.18
N ILE A 127 16.94 4.46 8.55
CA ILE A 127 18.20 4.68 9.25
C ILE A 127 18.00 5.78 10.31
N THR A 128 17.42 6.92 9.91
CA THR A 128 17.11 8.02 10.84
C THR A 128 16.22 7.56 11.99
N GLY A 129 15.16 6.81 11.70
CA GLY A 129 14.21 6.26 12.67
C GLY A 129 14.85 5.35 13.71
N ILE A 130 15.78 4.49 13.30
CA ILE A 130 16.55 3.65 14.25
C ILE A 130 17.52 4.51 15.06
N THR A 131 18.25 5.41 14.39
CA THR A 131 19.37 6.11 15.03
C THR A 131 18.94 7.23 15.98
N GLY A 132 17.68 7.68 15.91
CA GLY A 132 17.10 8.66 16.85
C GLY A 132 16.82 8.13 18.26
N VAL A 133 16.98 6.83 18.52
CA VAL A 133 16.75 6.22 19.85
C VAL A 133 17.95 6.48 20.77
N GLY A 134 17.77 7.32 21.81
CA GLY A 134 18.85 7.73 22.71
C GLY A 134 19.44 6.63 23.63
N SER A 135 20.55 6.93 24.31
CA SER A 135 21.50 5.94 24.86
C SER A 135 21.51 5.73 26.39
N GLY A 136 20.46 6.11 27.13
CA GLY A 136 20.37 5.91 28.60
C GLY A 136 19.77 4.57 29.06
N LYS A 137 20.12 4.06 30.25
CA LYS A 137 19.53 2.81 30.81
C LYS A 137 18.01 2.91 31.04
N ASP A 138 17.53 4.02 31.61
CA ASP A 138 16.11 4.29 31.79
C ASP A 138 15.41 4.51 30.45
N LEU A 139 16.11 5.16 29.53
CA LEU A 139 15.64 5.38 28.16
C LEU A 139 15.49 4.05 27.41
N ARG A 140 16.38 3.08 27.64
CA ARG A 140 16.29 1.73 27.03
C ARG A 140 15.04 0.98 27.46
N ARG A 141 14.68 1.02 28.75
CA ARG A 141 13.46 0.35 29.25
C ARG A 141 12.20 1.00 28.66
N LEU A 142 12.15 2.33 28.68
CA LEU A 142 11.06 3.11 28.08
C LEU A 142 10.95 2.79 26.58
N SER A 143 12.08 2.83 25.86
CA SER A 143 12.17 2.49 24.44
C SER A 143 11.60 1.11 24.14
N LEU A 144 12.04 0.08 24.87
CA LEU A 144 11.60 -1.28 24.60
C LEU A 144 10.09 -1.44 24.77
N LYS A 145 9.49 -0.82 25.79
CA LYS A 145 8.04 -0.83 26.01
C LYS A 145 7.30 -0.12 24.89
N THR A 146 7.81 1.03 24.46
CA THR A 146 7.23 1.81 23.36
C THR A 146 7.29 1.03 22.04
N PHE A 147 8.44 0.46 21.68
CA PHE A 147 8.59 -0.38 20.50
C PHE A 147 7.68 -1.61 20.54
N ALA A 148 7.62 -2.30 21.69
CA ALA A 148 6.74 -3.44 21.86
C ALA A 148 5.28 -3.06 21.63
N TYR A 149 4.84 -1.92 22.18
CA TYR A 149 3.50 -1.39 21.95
C TYR A 149 3.28 -1.11 20.45
N TYR A 150 4.11 -0.28 19.79
CA TYR A 150 3.93 0.11 18.39
C TYR A 150 3.94 -1.09 17.43
N ILE A 151 4.89 -2.02 17.57
CA ILE A 151 4.91 -3.22 16.73
C ILE A 151 3.66 -4.07 16.94
N SER A 152 3.23 -4.25 18.20
CA SER A 152 2.04 -5.04 18.50
C SER A 152 0.76 -4.41 17.97
N THR A 153 0.56 -3.10 18.11
CA THR A 153 -0.65 -2.43 17.64
C THR A 153 -0.70 -2.34 16.13
N SER A 154 0.44 -2.10 15.47
CA SER A 154 0.52 -2.07 14.01
C SER A 154 0.26 -3.46 13.41
N LEU A 155 0.76 -4.53 14.04
CA LEU A 155 0.43 -5.91 13.65
C LEU A 155 -1.06 -6.21 13.81
N ILE A 156 -1.68 -5.79 14.92
CA ILE A 156 -3.13 -5.98 15.12
C ILE A 156 -3.94 -5.16 14.11
N ALA A 157 -3.49 -3.95 13.78
CA ALA A 157 -4.12 -3.09 12.77
C ALA A 157 -4.06 -3.72 11.37
N ALA A 158 -2.87 -4.14 10.94
CA ALA A 158 -2.69 -4.85 9.67
C ALA A 158 -3.47 -6.17 9.64
N GLY A 159 -3.49 -6.93 10.74
CA GLY A 159 -4.31 -8.13 10.88
C GLY A 159 -5.82 -7.86 10.78
N THR A 160 -6.29 -6.75 11.34
CA THR A 160 -7.69 -6.30 11.21
C THR A 160 -8.02 -5.98 9.75
N GLY A 161 -7.11 -5.27 9.06
CA GLY A 161 -7.22 -5.01 7.63
C GLY A 161 -7.26 -6.30 6.80
N LEU A 162 -6.35 -7.24 7.08
CA LEU A 162 -6.27 -8.55 6.46
C LEU A 162 -7.58 -9.33 6.60
N VAL A 163 -8.17 -9.37 7.80
CA VAL A 163 -9.45 -10.06 8.03
C VAL A 163 -10.56 -9.41 7.21
N LEU A 164 -10.70 -8.09 7.27
CA LEU A 164 -11.82 -7.40 6.60
C LEU A 164 -11.70 -7.45 5.07
N VAL A 165 -10.51 -7.31 4.50
CA VAL A 165 -10.32 -7.40 3.04
C VAL A 165 -10.59 -8.80 2.50
N ASN A 166 -10.37 -9.86 3.30
CA ASN A 166 -10.72 -11.23 2.92
C ASN A 166 -12.19 -11.56 3.13
N LEU A 167 -12.89 -10.85 4.02
CA LEU A 167 -14.34 -11.00 4.20
C LEU A 167 -15.12 -10.27 3.10
N ILE A 168 -14.70 -9.04 2.77
CA ILE A 168 -15.41 -8.20 1.78
C ILE A 168 -14.98 -8.53 0.36
N ARG A 169 -13.72 -8.94 0.16
CA ARG A 169 -13.09 -9.26 -1.13
C ARG A 169 -13.33 -8.18 -2.19
N PRO A 170 -12.98 -6.91 -1.92
CA PRO A 170 -13.32 -5.79 -2.80
C PRO A 170 -12.62 -5.84 -4.18
N GLY A 171 -11.54 -6.63 -4.33
CA GLY A 171 -10.80 -6.75 -5.58
C GLY A 171 -11.33 -7.82 -6.54
N ASP A 172 -12.16 -8.75 -6.05
CA ASP A 172 -12.70 -9.82 -6.87
C ASP A 172 -13.67 -9.25 -7.92
N GLY A 173 -13.32 -9.42 -9.20
CA GLY A 173 -14.12 -8.88 -10.31
C GLY A 173 -14.13 -7.38 -10.43
N ALA A 174 -13.16 -6.72 -9.81
CA ALA A 174 -12.93 -5.31 -10.06
C ALA A 174 -12.51 -5.12 -11.53
N SER A 175 -13.13 -4.15 -12.20
CA SER A 175 -12.73 -3.72 -13.54
C SER A 175 -11.87 -2.47 -13.42
N LEU A 176 -10.57 -2.63 -13.14
CA LEU A 176 -9.64 -1.52 -12.88
C LEU A 176 -8.92 -1.00 -14.12
N GLY A 177 -8.97 -1.72 -15.25
CA GLY A 177 -8.29 -1.32 -16.48
C GLY A 177 -6.77 -1.40 -16.42
N LEU A 178 -6.24 -2.05 -15.40
CA LEU A 178 -4.82 -2.29 -15.26
C LEU A 178 -4.46 -3.46 -16.19
N PRO A 179 -3.33 -3.36 -16.92
CA PRO A 179 -2.92 -4.42 -17.82
C PRO A 179 -2.71 -5.72 -17.04
N ALA A 180 -3.08 -6.84 -17.66
CA ALA A 180 -2.58 -8.14 -17.22
C ALA A 180 -1.06 -8.09 -17.26
N VAL A 181 -0.43 -8.56 -16.20
CA VAL A 181 1.03 -8.76 -16.16
C VAL A 181 1.39 -10.19 -16.43
N ASP A 182 2.47 -10.35 -17.18
CA ASP A 182 3.32 -11.54 -17.17
C ASP A 182 4.21 -11.48 -15.92
N ALA A 183 3.66 -11.79 -14.75
CA ALA A 183 4.46 -11.91 -13.53
C ALA A 183 3.85 -12.92 -12.57
N PHE A 184 4.56 -13.94 -12.07
CA PHE A 184 5.80 -14.65 -12.42
C PHE A 184 5.82 -15.85 -11.45
N ASP A 185 6.47 -16.97 -11.81
CA ASP A 185 6.85 -18.10 -10.93
C ASP A 185 7.66 -17.72 -9.66
N LYS A 186 7.83 -16.43 -9.35
CA LYS A 186 8.73 -15.94 -8.29
C LYS A 186 8.08 -15.83 -6.92
N VAL A 187 6.75 -15.82 -6.79
CA VAL A 187 6.07 -15.60 -5.49
C VAL A 187 5.15 -16.76 -5.09
N ALA A 188 4.54 -17.46 -6.05
CA ALA A 188 3.72 -18.63 -5.79
C ALA A 188 4.61 -19.83 -5.41
N GLY A 189 4.50 -20.33 -4.18
CA GLY A 189 5.21 -21.53 -3.69
C GLY A 189 6.39 -21.27 -2.75
N GLN A 190 6.66 -20.03 -2.35
CA GLN A 190 7.81 -19.70 -1.49
C GLN A 190 7.56 -20.15 -0.03
N ASN A 191 8.50 -20.93 0.53
CA ASN A 191 8.53 -21.14 1.97
C ASN A 191 8.96 -19.85 2.68
N MET A 192 8.56 -19.67 3.94
CA MET A 192 9.01 -18.54 4.78
C MET A 192 10.55 -18.37 4.76
N TRP A 193 11.28 -19.48 4.62
CA TRP A 193 12.74 -19.51 4.51
C TRP A 193 13.27 -18.83 3.23
N ASP A 194 12.56 -18.93 2.12
CA ASP A 194 12.96 -18.27 0.86
C ASP A 194 12.75 -16.75 0.94
N VAL A 195 11.69 -16.33 1.64
CA VAL A 195 11.46 -14.91 1.96
C VAL A 195 12.62 -14.37 2.80
N LEU A 196 13.00 -15.08 3.88
CA LEU A 196 14.14 -14.69 4.72
C LEU A 196 15.46 -14.66 3.93
N ARG A 197 15.68 -15.62 3.02
CA ARG A 197 16.88 -15.66 2.17
C ARG A 197 16.94 -14.47 1.21
N ARG A 198 15.79 -14.06 0.68
CA ARG A 198 15.65 -12.89 -0.22
C ARG A 198 15.72 -11.55 0.51
N MET A 199 15.61 -11.52 1.84
CA MET A 199 15.82 -10.28 2.61
C MET A 199 17.27 -9.81 2.57
N VAL A 200 18.24 -10.71 2.43
CA VAL A 200 19.66 -10.36 2.48
C VAL A 200 20.17 -10.10 1.05
N PRO A 201 20.50 -8.86 0.66
CA PRO A 201 21.08 -8.59 -0.64
C PRO A 201 22.47 -9.22 -0.77
N SER A 202 22.74 -9.88 -1.89
CA SER A 202 24.11 -10.21 -2.30
C SER A 202 24.88 -8.97 -2.76
N ASN A 203 24.17 -7.95 -3.25
CA ASN A 203 24.71 -6.66 -3.65
C ASN A 203 23.73 -5.54 -3.33
N VAL A 204 24.14 -4.62 -2.44
CA VAL A 204 23.30 -3.51 -1.98
C VAL A 204 23.02 -2.49 -3.10
N PHE A 205 23.97 -2.27 -4.01
CA PHE A 205 23.78 -1.32 -5.12
C PHE A 205 22.81 -1.84 -6.17
N GLU A 206 22.79 -3.16 -6.38
CA GLU A 206 21.78 -3.81 -7.23
C GLU A 206 20.39 -3.70 -6.59
N ALA A 207 20.29 -3.92 -5.27
CA ALA A 207 19.03 -3.74 -4.55
C ALA A 207 18.50 -2.29 -4.65
N PHE A 208 19.38 -1.29 -4.71
CA PHE A 208 18.99 0.12 -4.89
C PHE A 208 18.60 0.49 -6.32
N SER A 209 18.89 -0.33 -7.33
CA SER A 209 18.56 0.00 -8.72
C SER A 209 17.17 -0.47 -9.15
N ASP A 210 16.55 -1.37 -8.38
CA ASP A 210 15.26 -1.97 -8.69
C ASP A 210 14.27 -1.86 -7.53
N ASN A 211 13.16 -1.15 -7.76
CA ASN A 211 12.07 -1.02 -6.79
C ASN A 211 11.44 -2.37 -6.41
N GLY A 212 11.63 -3.42 -7.23
CA GLY A 212 11.24 -4.80 -6.92
C GLY A 212 12.06 -5.46 -5.81
N GLN A 213 13.20 -4.89 -5.42
CA GLN A 213 14.09 -5.44 -4.39
C GLN A 213 13.94 -4.74 -3.03
N MET A 214 12.81 -4.07 -2.77
CA MET A 214 12.67 -3.22 -1.58
C MET A 214 12.88 -3.94 -0.25
N LEU A 215 12.51 -5.23 -0.16
CA LEU A 215 12.74 -6.02 1.04
C LEU A 215 14.23 -6.06 1.43
N GLN A 216 15.12 -6.10 0.44
CA GLN A 216 16.56 -6.07 0.65
C GLN A 216 17.05 -4.69 1.10
N VAL A 217 16.50 -3.63 0.52
CA VAL A 217 16.78 -2.24 0.91
C VAL A 217 16.39 -1.99 2.36
N ILE A 218 15.20 -2.43 2.77
CA ILE A 218 14.71 -2.33 4.14
C ILE A 218 15.63 -3.09 5.10
N PHE A 219 15.97 -4.35 4.79
CA PHE A 219 16.85 -5.15 5.63
C PHE A 219 18.22 -4.50 5.81
N PHE A 220 18.82 -4.02 4.72
CA PHE A 220 20.09 -3.31 4.77
C PHE A 220 19.98 -2.03 5.62
N ALA A 221 18.96 -1.20 5.40
CA ALA A 221 18.74 0.03 6.15
C ALA A 221 18.59 -0.22 7.66
N LEU A 222 17.84 -1.26 8.04
CA LEU A 222 17.69 -1.67 9.44
C LEU A 222 19.03 -2.07 10.05
N LEU A 223 19.75 -2.98 9.39
CA LEU A 223 21.05 -3.45 9.86
C LEU A 223 22.06 -2.30 9.96
N PHE A 224 22.11 -1.46 8.94
CA PHE A 224 22.99 -0.30 8.88
C PHE A 224 22.71 0.67 10.04
N GLY A 225 21.44 1.05 10.26
CA GLY A 225 21.05 1.94 11.36
C GLY A 225 21.44 1.40 12.74
N VAL A 226 21.30 0.08 12.96
CA VAL A 226 21.75 -0.57 14.21
C VAL A 226 23.26 -0.45 14.39
N PHE A 227 24.05 -0.59 13.33
CA PHE A 227 25.51 -0.45 13.42
C PHE A 227 25.98 1.00 13.52
N VAL A 228 25.20 1.97 13.01
CA VAL A 228 25.43 3.40 13.30
C VAL A 228 25.37 3.65 14.81
N LEU A 229 24.36 3.11 15.51
CA LEU A 229 24.24 3.25 16.97
C LEU A 229 25.40 2.61 17.75
N ARG A 230 26.06 1.61 17.18
CA ARG A 230 27.21 0.91 17.77
C ARG A 230 28.55 1.56 17.47
N ALA A 231 28.60 2.48 16.51
CA ALA A 231 29.82 3.20 16.20
C ALA A 231 30.25 4.10 17.37
N ALA A 232 31.56 4.29 17.53
CA ALA A 232 32.10 5.25 18.48
C ALA A 232 31.96 6.69 17.96
N GLU A 233 31.92 7.66 18.86
CA GLU A 233 32.04 9.07 18.47
C GLU A 233 33.44 9.36 17.89
N PRO A 234 33.57 10.27 16.89
CA PRO A 234 32.52 11.13 16.33
C PRO A 234 31.74 10.50 15.16
N HIS A 235 32.00 9.23 14.83
CA HIS A 235 31.42 8.59 13.64
C HIS A 235 29.92 8.38 13.77
N ARG A 236 29.44 7.99 14.96
CA ARG A 236 28.00 7.86 15.25
C ARG A 236 27.26 9.18 15.01
N GLY A 237 27.69 10.27 15.67
CA GLY A 237 27.02 11.57 15.52
C GLY A 237 27.06 12.12 14.09
N ARG A 238 28.19 11.93 13.38
CA ARG A 238 28.29 12.33 11.97
C ARG A 238 27.33 11.57 11.06
N MET A 239 27.18 10.27 11.28
CA MET A 239 26.29 9.45 10.46
C MET A 239 24.82 9.73 10.76
N GLN A 240 24.47 9.94 12.03
CA GLN A 240 23.14 10.43 12.43
C GLN A 240 22.79 11.75 11.72
N ALA A 241 23.65 12.76 11.83
CA ALA A 241 23.42 14.06 11.21
C ALA A 241 23.33 13.97 9.67
N PHE A 242 24.13 13.10 9.04
CA PHE A 242 24.05 12.87 7.60
C PHE A 242 22.69 12.31 7.18
N PHE A 243 22.22 11.23 7.81
CA PHE A 243 20.96 10.60 7.45
C PHE A 243 19.74 11.47 7.81
N GLU A 244 19.79 12.19 8.93
CA GLU A 244 18.77 13.19 9.28
C GLU A 244 18.69 14.30 8.21
N SER A 245 19.83 14.85 7.79
CA SER A 245 19.88 15.87 6.75
C SER A 245 19.40 15.33 5.39
N ALA A 246 19.82 14.13 5.03
CA ALA A 246 19.42 13.49 3.79
C ALA A 246 17.92 13.20 3.76
N PHE A 247 17.37 12.72 4.88
CA PHE A 247 15.93 12.52 5.04
C PHE A 247 15.18 13.84 4.86
N GLU A 248 15.57 14.92 5.53
CA GLU A 248 14.91 16.23 5.41
C GLU A 248 14.93 16.77 3.96
N VAL A 249 16.06 16.63 3.26
CA VAL A 249 16.16 17.01 1.83
C VAL A 249 15.22 16.17 0.98
N MET A 250 15.19 14.85 1.19
CA MET A 250 14.29 13.95 0.45
C MET A 250 12.82 14.26 0.72
N MET A 251 12.49 14.72 1.92
CA MET A 251 11.14 15.19 2.27
C MET A 251 10.76 16.46 1.53
N GLY A 252 11.69 17.37 1.28
CA GLY A 252 11.50 18.51 0.39
C GLY A 252 11.18 18.10 -1.05
N VAL A 253 11.92 17.12 -1.59
CA VAL A 253 11.64 16.54 -2.93
C VAL A 253 10.28 15.87 -2.96
N ALA A 254 9.95 15.08 -1.93
CA ALA A 254 8.65 14.43 -1.81
C ALA A 254 7.52 15.46 -1.80
N SER A 255 7.64 16.53 -1.01
CA SER A 255 6.63 17.60 -0.92
C SER A 255 6.40 18.27 -2.27
N PHE A 256 7.46 18.51 -3.06
CA PHE A 256 7.33 19.01 -4.42
C PHE A 256 6.54 18.04 -5.31
N VAL A 257 6.90 16.76 -5.34
CA VAL A 257 6.18 15.76 -6.16
C VAL A 257 4.73 15.61 -5.72
N LEU A 258 4.46 15.60 -4.41
CA LEU A 258 3.11 15.52 -3.84
C LEU A 258 2.27 16.76 -4.16
N SER A 259 2.88 17.94 -4.33
CA SER A 259 2.16 19.13 -4.80
C SER A 259 1.57 18.96 -6.21
N LEU A 260 2.08 18.00 -6.99
CA LEU A 260 1.58 17.67 -8.33
C LEU A 260 0.42 16.66 -8.32
N ILE A 261 0.05 16.12 -7.14
CA ILE A 261 -1.05 15.16 -6.99
C ILE A 261 -2.33 15.60 -7.73
N PRO A 262 -2.83 16.84 -7.61
CA PRO A 262 -4.07 17.23 -8.28
C PRO A 262 -4.03 17.01 -9.79
N TYR A 263 -2.90 17.30 -10.43
CA TYR A 263 -2.71 17.15 -11.87
C TYR A 263 -2.45 15.69 -12.26
N GLY A 264 -1.58 15.00 -11.51
CA GLY A 264 -1.24 13.61 -11.75
C GLY A 264 -2.42 12.67 -11.59
N VAL A 265 -3.21 12.85 -10.52
CA VAL A 265 -4.43 12.08 -10.25
C VAL A 265 -5.50 12.38 -11.27
N PHE A 266 -5.71 13.64 -11.64
CA PHE A 266 -6.66 13.98 -12.69
C PHE A 266 -6.30 13.29 -14.00
N ALA A 267 -5.05 13.40 -14.45
CA ALA A 267 -4.57 12.75 -15.66
C ALA A 267 -4.71 11.22 -15.60
N LEU A 268 -4.42 10.61 -14.45
CA LEU A 268 -4.56 9.17 -14.23
C LEU A 268 -6.03 8.72 -14.26
N ILE A 269 -6.94 9.44 -13.59
CA ILE A 269 -8.37 9.14 -13.62
C ILE A 269 -8.90 9.29 -15.04
N VAL A 270 -8.55 10.36 -15.76
CA VAL A 270 -8.96 10.56 -17.15
C VAL A 270 -8.42 9.44 -18.04
N LYS A 271 -7.16 9.03 -17.87
CA LYS A 271 -6.57 7.88 -18.56
C LYS A 271 -7.40 6.61 -18.33
N VAL A 272 -7.75 6.31 -17.08
CA VAL A 272 -8.33 5.02 -16.71
C VAL A 272 -9.84 4.99 -16.96
N VAL A 273 -10.58 6.04 -16.62
CA VAL A 273 -12.01 6.20 -16.99
C VAL A 273 -12.14 6.30 -18.51
N GLY A 274 -11.23 7.03 -19.15
CA GLY A 274 -11.15 7.14 -20.61
C GLY A 274 -10.92 5.80 -21.28
N GLN A 275 -10.24 4.85 -20.64
CA GLN A 275 -10.07 3.49 -21.11
C GLN A 275 -11.25 2.60 -20.72
N THR A 276 -11.67 2.58 -19.46
CA THR A 276 -12.55 1.52 -18.90
C THR A 276 -13.96 1.95 -18.55
N GLY A 277 -14.27 3.23 -18.71
CA GLY A 277 -15.53 3.81 -18.26
C GLY A 277 -15.60 3.98 -16.73
N PHE A 278 -16.80 4.21 -16.22
CA PHE A 278 -17.05 4.51 -14.81
C PHE A 278 -17.15 3.26 -13.91
N GLY A 279 -16.97 2.07 -14.49
CA GLY A 279 -17.06 0.80 -13.76
C GLY A 279 -16.06 0.69 -12.60
N LEU A 280 -14.92 1.38 -12.69
CA LEU A 280 -13.87 1.39 -11.66
C LEU A 280 -14.29 2.02 -10.32
N PHE A 281 -15.30 2.90 -10.31
CA PHE A 281 -15.69 3.60 -9.07
C PHE A 281 -16.38 2.68 -8.06
N LYS A 282 -17.07 1.63 -8.54
CA LYS A 282 -17.70 0.64 -7.65
C LYS A 282 -16.68 -0.15 -6.81
N PRO A 283 -15.67 -0.82 -7.39
CA PRO A 283 -14.65 -1.51 -6.60
C PRO A 283 -13.81 -0.55 -5.76
N LEU A 284 -13.49 0.66 -6.24
CA LEU A 284 -12.82 1.68 -5.43
C LEU A 284 -13.66 2.14 -4.23
N GLY A 285 -14.99 2.25 -4.40
CA GLY A 285 -15.91 2.55 -3.31
C GLY A 285 -15.95 1.42 -2.27
N LEU A 286 -16.01 0.15 -2.70
CA LEU A 286 -15.94 -1.00 -1.79
C LEU A 286 -14.60 -1.08 -1.06
N TYR A 287 -13.49 -0.81 -1.76
CA TYR A 287 -12.17 -0.67 -1.15
C TYR A 287 -12.17 0.43 -0.08
N MET A 288 -12.67 1.62 -0.40
CA MET A 288 -12.75 2.75 0.54
C MET A 288 -13.57 2.37 1.78
N LEU A 289 -14.74 1.75 1.60
CA LEU A 289 -15.57 1.26 2.71
C LEU A 289 -14.86 0.20 3.56
N THR A 290 -14.09 -0.69 2.93
CA THR A 290 -13.29 -1.71 3.63
C THR A 290 -12.23 -1.05 4.53
N VAL A 291 -11.50 -0.06 4.01
CA VAL A 291 -10.52 0.72 4.78
C VAL A 291 -11.21 1.47 5.93
N LEU A 292 -12.33 2.15 5.66
CA LEU A 292 -13.08 2.89 6.68
C LEU A 292 -13.56 1.98 7.81
N ALA A 293 -14.10 0.81 7.47
CA ALA A 293 -14.53 -0.18 8.45
C ALA A 293 -13.34 -0.67 9.29
N ALA A 294 -12.22 -0.97 8.66
CA ALA A 294 -11.03 -1.43 9.36
C ALA A 294 -10.43 -0.36 10.29
N LEU A 295 -10.34 0.89 9.84
CA LEU A 295 -9.92 2.02 10.68
C LEU A 295 -10.87 2.22 11.85
N ALA A 296 -12.20 2.10 11.63
CA ALA A 296 -13.20 2.20 12.69
C ALA A 296 -13.06 1.07 13.71
N VAL A 297 -12.88 -0.18 13.28
CA VAL A 297 -12.65 -1.31 14.20
C VAL A 297 -11.39 -1.09 15.01
N HIS A 298 -10.27 -0.72 14.38
CA HIS A 298 -9.02 -0.52 15.12
C HIS A 298 -9.11 0.64 16.13
N SER A 299 -9.67 1.78 15.70
CA SER A 299 -9.73 3.00 16.53
C SER A 299 -10.81 2.97 17.62
N LEU A 300 -11.95 2.31 17.39
CA LEU A 300 -13.10 2.28 18.30
C LEU A 300 -13.20 0.99 19.12
N VAL A 301 -12.52 -0.09 18.71
CA VAL A 301 -12.56 -1.38 19.41
C VAL A 301 -11.16 -1.74 19.92
N THR A 302 -10.18 -1.91 19.03
CA THR A 302 -8.85 -2.42 19.41
C THR A 302 -8.13 -1.49 20.39
N LEU A 303 -7.93 -0.22 20.03
CA LEU A 303 -7.21 0.74 20.86
C LEU A 303 -7.93 1.04 22.20
N PRO A 304 -9.26 1.24 22.24
CA PRO A 304 -10.01 1.37 23.48
C PRO A 304 -9.92 0.16 24.40
N ILE A 305 -9.95 -1.07 23.87
CA ILE A 305 -9.76 -2.29 24.67
C ILE A 305 -8.36 -2.29 25.29
N LEU A 306 -7.31 -1.99 24.51
CA LEU A 306 -5.93 -1.93 25.02
C LEU A 306 -5.77 -0.84 26.10
N LEU A 307 -6.34 0.34 25.88
CA LEU A 307 -6.37 1.41 26.89
C LEU A 307 -7.05 0.97 28.19
N ARG A 308 -8.19 0.29 28.09
CA ARG A 308 -8.96 -0.18 29.24
C ARG A 308 -8.24 -1.28 30.01
N VAL A 309 -7.71 -2.28 29.31
CA VAL A 309 -7.14 -3.51 29.90
C VAL A 309 -5.71 -3.28 30.38
N VAL A 310 -4.86 -2.70 29.52
CA VAL A 310 -3.42 -2.53 29.81
C VAL A 310 -3.16 -1.17 30.45
N GLY A 311 -3.69 -0.10 29.83
CA GLY A 311 -3.51 1.26 30.33
C GLY A 311 -4.31 1.54 31.62
N ARG A 312 -5.35 0.75 31.90
CA ARG A 312 -6.34 1.01 32.97
C ARG A 312 -6.90 2.44 32.90
N VAL A 313 -7.02 2.98 31.69
CA VAL A 313 -7.56 4.31 31.40
C VAL A 313 -8.99 4.16 30.86
N ASN A 314 -9.89 5.06 31.26
CA ASN A 314 -11.21 5.12 30.65
C ASN A 314 -11.10 5.64 29.19
N PRO A 315 -11.45 4.84 28.16
CA PRO A 315 -11.23 5.23 26.77
C PRO A 315 -12.05 6.44 26.32
N LEU A 316 -13.25 6.64 26.88
CA LEU A 316 -14.11 7.79 26.54
C LEU A 316 -13.52 9.10 27.07
N ARG A 317 -13.04 9.09 28.32
CA ARG A 317 -12.33 10.24 28.90
C ARG A 317 -11.05 10.53 28.13
N TRP A 318 -10.34 9.48 27.70
CA TRP A 318 -9.14 9.63 26.88
C TRP A 318 -9.44 10.24 25.51
N ALA A 319 -10.49 9.76 24.82
CA ALA A 319 -10.94 10.32 23.54
C ALA A 319 -11.29 11.81 23.67
N HIS A 320 -12.00 12.18 24.74
CA HIS A 320 -12.31 13.58 25.02
C HIS A 320 -11.05 14.42 25.27
N ALA A 321 -10.05 13.87 25.98
CA ALA A 321 -8.77 14.50 26.23
C ALA A 321 -7.93 14.67 24.95
N MET A 322 -8.00 13.73 24.01
CA MET A 322 -7.24 13.76 22.75
C MET A 322 -7.83 14.67 21.66
N GLY A 323 -9.08 15.14 21.82
CA GLY A 323 -9.82 15.92 20.82
C GLY A 323 -9.01 16.96 20.00
N PRO A 324 -8.27 17.90 20.62
CA PRO A 324 -7.44 18.88 19.91
C PRO A 324 -6.43 18.25 18.97
N ALA A 325 -5.68 17.24 19.43
CA ALA A 325 -4.69 16.55 18.61
C ALA A 325 -5.35 15.80 17.45
N LEU A 326 -6.49 15.13 17.68
CA LEU A 326 -7.21 14.41 16.64
C LEU A 326 -7.79 15.35 15.57
N MET A 327 -8.31 16.52 15.96
CA MET A 327 -8.80 17.53 15.01
C MET A 327 -7.66 18.13 14.18
N THR A 328 -6.50 18.37 14.79
CA THR A 328 -5.29 18.80 14.07
C THR A 328 -4.80 17.71 13.11
N ALA A 329 -4.78 16.45 13.54
CA ALA A 329 -4.41 15.30 12.70
C ALA A 329 -5.31 15.19 11.47
N PHE A 330 -6.62 15.27 11.67
CA PHE A 330 -7.60 15.25 10.58
C PHE A 330 -7.36 16.38 9.58
N SER A 331 -7.19 17.61 10.08
CA SER A 331 -7.06 18.81 9.24
C SER A 331 -5.73 18.85 8.48
N THR A 332 -4.64 18.45 9.13
CA THR A 332 -3.29 18.50 8.56
C THR A 332 -2.94 17.27 7.73
N SER A 333 -3.55 16.12 8.03
CA SER A 333 -3.18 14.82 7.46
C SER A 333 -1.69 14.50 7.66
N SER A 334 -1.11 14.96 8.77
CA SER A 334 0.29 14.73 9.12
C SER A 334 0.46 14.48 10.61
N SER A 335 1.00 13.31 10.96
CA SER A 335 1.40 12.99 12.33
C SER A 335 2.50 13.93 12.82
N SER A 336 3.47 14.25 11.97
CA SER A 336 4.61 15.13 12.31
C SER A 336 4.17 16.57 12.57
N MET A 337 3.29 17.14 11.74
CA MET A 337 2.74 18.49 11.98
C MET A 337 1.82 18.54 13.21
N THR A 338 1.24 17.40 13.60
CA THR A 338 0.37 17.29 14.77
C THR A 338 1.15 17.12 16.08
N LEU A 339 2.42 16.69 16.01
CA LEU A 339 3.24 16.36 17.18
C LEU A 339 3.28 17.46 18.27
N PRO A 340 3.46 18.77 17.95
CA PRO A 340 3.45 19.81 18.99
C PRO A 340 2.12 19.90 19.74
N VAL A 341 1.00 19.77 19.02
CA VAL A 341 -0.35 19.76 19.62
C VAL A 341 -0.57 18.49 20.42
N ASN A 342 -0.08 17.34 19.93
CA ASN A 342 -0.20 16.06 20.60
C ASN A 342 0.57 16.04 21.94
N LEU A 343 1.82 16.49 21.94
CA LEU A 343 2.63 16.65 23.16
C LEU A 343 1.90 17.47 24.22
N LYS A 344 1.45 18.68 23.84
CA LYS A 344 0.69 19.56 24.75
C LYS A 344 -0.59 18.91 25.26
N THR A 345 -1.32 18.22 24.38
CA THR A 345 -2.59 17.57 24.70
C THR A 345 -2.39 16.44 25.72
N VAL A 346 -1.43 15.55 25.47
CA VAL A 346 -1.14 14.40 26.32
C VAL A 346 -0.56 14.82 27.67
N GLU A 347 0.29 15.85 27.72
CA GLU A 347 0.82 16.39 28.98
C GLU A 347 -0.25 17.10 29.80
N GLN A 348 -0.99 18.04 29.19
CA GLN A 348 -1.88 18.94 29.93
C GLN A 348 -3.25 18.32 30.22
N ARG A 349 -3.82 17.61 29.24
CA ARG A 349 -5.16 16.98 29.35
C ARG A 349 -5.03 15.50 29.73
N GLY A 350 -4.05 14.81 29.14
CA GLY A 350 -3.74 13.41 29.48
C GLY A 350 -3.03 13.22 30.82
N LYS A 351 -2.48 14.28 31.42
CA LYS A 351 -1.77 14.27 32.72
C LYS A 351 -0.58 13.31 32.74
N ILE A 352 0.12 13.17 31.62
CA ILE A 352 1.32 12.35 31.50
C ILE A 352 2.56 13.23 31.62
N SER A 353 3.61 12.72 32.26
CA SER A 353 4.85 13.45 32.45
C SER A 353 5.59 13.72 31.14
N ASN A 354 6.30 14.85 31.08
CA ASN A 354 7.17 15.17 29.95
C ASN A 354 8.25 14.11 29.71
N LYS A 355 8.71 13.44 30.78
CA LYS A 355 9.68 12.33 30.70
C LYS A 355 9.19 11.21 29.78
N THR A 356 7.90 10.90 29.80
CA THR A 356 7.31 9.86 28.94
C THR A 356 6.92 10.42 27.58
N THR A 357 6.22 11.57 27.54
CA THR A 357 5.69 12.14 26.29
C THR A 357 6.77 12.61 25.31
N SER A 358 7.85 13.24 25.81
CA SER A 358 8.96 13.74 24.98
C SER A 358 9.72 12.65 24.23
N PHE A 359 9.54 11.39 24.65
CA PHE A 359 10.12 10.25 23.97
C PHE A 359 9.09 9.47 23.15
N VAL A 360 7.96 9.09 23.77
CA VAL A 360 6.98 8.20 23.15
C VAL A 360 6.35 8.85 21.91
N LEU A 361 5.90 10.10 22.01
CA LEU A 361 5.14 10.74 20.94
C LEU A 361 5.99 11.10 19.72
N PRO A 362 7.22 11.66 19.84
CA PRO A 362 8.07 11.89 18.68
C PRO A 362 8.48 10.59 17.97
N LEU A 363 8.72 9.52 18.72
CA LEU A 363 8.99 8.20 18.14
C LEU A 363 7.74 7.62 17.45
N GLY A 364 6.54 7.85 18.01
CA GLY A 364 5.28 7.40 17.44
C GLY A 364 4.96 8.07 16.11
N ALA A 365 5.18 9.39 16.02
CA ALA A 365 4.93 10.17 14.82
C ALA A 365 5.71 9.69 13.57
N THR A 366 6.77 8.89 13.76
CA THR A 366 7.56 8.28 12.69
C THR A 366 7.35 6.78 12.57
N ILE A 367 7.29 6.03 13.68
CA ILE A 367 7.29 4.56 13.66
C ILE A 367 5.88 3.97 13.77
N ASN A 368 4.98 4.62 14.51
CA ASN A 368 3.68 4.09 14.88
C ASN A 368 2.59 4.52 13.89
N MET A 369 2.52 3.81 12.79
CA MET A 369 1.58 4.12 11.72
C MET A 369 0.56 3.01 11.50
N ASP A 370 -0.20 2.67 12.54
CA ASP A 370 -1.26 1.64 12.53
C ASP A 370 -2.24 1.80 11.35
N GLY A 371 -2.75 3.01 11.13
CA GLY A 371 -3.67 3.32 10.05
C GLY A 371 -3.03 3.18 8.67
N THR A 372 -1.72 3.45 8.57
CA THR A 372 -0.94 3.27 7.34
C THR A 372 -0.70 1.80 7.04
N ALA A 373 -0.24 1.01 8.02
CA ALA A 373 -0.03 -0.44 7.86
C ALA A 373 -1.33 -1.17 7.48
N LEU A 374 -2.43 -0.81 8.12
CA LEU A 374 -3.77 -1.32 7.82
C LEU A 374 -4.21 -0.97 6.39
N TYR A 375 -4.04 0.28 5.98
CA TYR A 375 -4.38 0.73 4.63
C TYR A 375 -3.53 0.06 3.55
N GLU A 376 -2.23 -0.04 3.77
CA GLU A 376 -1.29 -0.71 2.88
C GLU A 376 -1.64 -2.18 2.71
N CYS A 377 -1.92 -2.87 3.81
CA CYS A 377 -2.36 -4.26 3.79
C CYS A 377 -3.63 -4.44 2.95
N ILE A 378 -4.67 -3.64 3.19
CA ILE A 378 -5.93 -3.72 2.45
C ILE A 378 -5.72 -3.39 0.97
N GLY A 379 -4.98 -2.33 0.64
CA GLY A 379 -4.78 -1.89 -0.75
C GLY A 379 -3.95 -2.87 -1.57
N VAL A 380 -2.91 -3.45 -0.98
CA VAL A 380 -2.09 -4.47 -1.65
C VAL A 380 -2.92 -5.74 -1.87
N ILE A 381 -3.68 -6.18 -0.88
CA ILE A 381 -4.52 -7.38 -1.02
C ILE A 381 -5.68 -7.14 -1.99
N PHE A 382 -6.30 -5.96 -1.98
CA PHE A 382 -7.30 -5.55 -2.97
C PHE A 382 -6.75 -5.65 -4.40
N LEU A 383 -5.54 -5.13 -4.64
CA LEU A 383 -4.90 -5.24 -5.96
C LEU A 383 -4.50 -6.68 -6.28
N ALA A 384 -4.03 -7.46 -5.31
CA ALA A 384 -3.70 -8.86 -5.51
C ALA A 384 -4.94 -9.73 -5.82
N GLN A 385 -6.09 -9.43 -5.19
CA GLN A 385 -7.40 -10.03 -5.52
C GLN A 385 -7.78 -9.71 -6.97
N TYR A 386 -7.62 -8.45 -7.40
CA TYR A 386 -7.81 -8.08 -8.80
C TYR A 386 -6.89 -8.91 -9.72
N TYR A 387 -5.59 -8.96 -9.45
CA TYR A 387 -4.63 -9.70 -10.27
C TYR A 387 -4.85 -11.22 -10.28
N THR A 388 -5.53 -11.77 -9.28
CA THR A 388 -5.95 -13.18 -9.26
C THR A 388 -6.88 -13.47 -10.46
N GLY A 389 -7.83 -12.57 -10.74
CA GLY A 389 -8.80 -12.73 -11.83
C GLY A 389 -8.25 -12.42 -13.24
N VAL A 390 -7.31 -11.48 -13.36
CA VAL A 390 -6.79 -11.05 -14.68
C VAL A 390 -5.43 -11.64 -15.06
N SER A 391 -4.63 -12.10 -14.11
CA SER A 391 -3.27 -12.63 -14.36
C SER A 391 -3.05 -14.04 -13.83
N GLY A 392 -4.06 -14.68 -13.21
CA GLY A 392 -3.90 -16.01 -12.62
C GLY A 392 -2.98 -16.04 -11.40
N PHE A 393 -2.74 -14.86 -10.80
CA PHE A 393 -1.93 -14.73 -9.58
C PHE A 393 -2.57 -15.49 -8.42
N GLU A 394 -1.86 -16.44 -7.82
CA GLU A 394 -2.40 -17.15 -6.65
C GLU A 394 -2.17 -16.36 -5.36
N LEU A 395 -3.25 -15.76 -4.83
CA LEU A 395 -3.25 -15.12 -3.52
C LEU A 395 -3.31 -16.16 -2.39
N THR A 396 -2.19 -16.84 -2.16
CA THR A 396 -2.06 -17.82 -1.06
C THR A 396 -2.03 -17.15 0.31
N TRP A 397 -2.32 -17.91 1.37
CA TRP A 397 -2.16 -17.44 2.76
C TRP A 397 -0.73 -16.97 3.08
N GLY A 398 0.29 -17.63 2.49
CA GLY A 398 1.69 -17.23 2.69
C GLY A 398 1.98 -15.83 2.15
N VAL A 399 1.48 -15.52 0.95
CA VAL A 399 1.61 -14.18 0.34
C VAL A 399 0.91 -13.12 1.19
N GLN A 400 -0.28 -13.42 1.71
CA GLN A 400 -1.02 -12.47 2.55
C GLN A 400 -0.31 -12.17 3.87
N ILE A 401 0.30 -13.18 4.50
CA ILE A 401 1.13 -12.99 5.69
C ILE A 401 2.37 -12.15 5.35
N GLN A 402 3.01 -12.40 4.21
CA GLN A 402 4.12 -11.60 3.72
C GLN A 402 3.73 -10.12 3.54
N VAL A 403 2.53 -9.85 3.01
CA VAL A 403 1.99 -8.47 2.90
C VAL A 403 1.86 -7.81 4.26
N VAL A 404 1.35 -8.50 5.28
CA VAL A 404 1.24 -7.94 6.64
C VAL A 404 2.61 -7.55 7.20
N PHE A 405 3.63 -8.39 7.03
CA PHE A 405 4.98 -8.06 7.48
C PHE A 405 5.60 -6.92 6.69
N MET A 406 5.38 -6.87 5.37
CA MET A 406 5.87 -5.78 4.53
C MET A 406 5.19 -4.46 4.90
N ALA A 407 3.88 -4.45 5.14
CA ALA A 407 3.14 -3.27 5.60
C ALA A 407 3.64 -2.78 6.97
N LEU A 408 3.94 -3.69 7.90
CA LEU A 408 4.55 -3.32 9.19
C LEU A 408 5.93 -2.69 9.00
N LEU A 409 6.80 -3.29 8.20
CA LEU A 409 8.16 -2.77 7.99
C LEU A 409 8.14 -1.44 7.22
N ALA A 410 7.24 -1.32 6.25
CA ALA A 410 7.03 -0.11 5.48
C ALA A 410 6.48 1.01 6.36
N SER A 411 5.52 0.72 7.26
CA SER A 411 4.93 1.72 8.14
C SER A 411 5.92 2.34 9.13
N VAL A 412 6.98 1.61 9.51
CA VAL A 412 8.09 2.15 10.33
C VAL A 412 8.94 3.17 9.56
N GLY A 413 9.07 2.99 8.24
CA GLY A 413 9.81 3.88 7.34
C GLY A 413 8.96 5.00 6.73
N ALA A 414 7.66 5.02 6.98
CA ALA A 414 6.77 6.05 6.49
C ALA A 414 7.02 7.35 7.27
N ALA A 415 7.29 8.44 6.56
CA ALA A 415 7.36 9.76 7.17
C ALA A 415 5.95 10.22 7.55
N GLY A 416 5.78 10.89 8.70
CA GLY A 416 4.47 11.35 9.21
C GLY A 416 3.87 12.52 8.43
N ILE A 417 3.92 12.48 7.10
CA ILE A 417 3.46 13.51 6.16
C ILE A 417 2.29 12.99 5.30
N PRO A 418 1.53 13.89 4.66
CA PRO A 418 0.40 13.50 3.83
C PRO A 418 0.81 12.55 2.70
N SER A 419 -0.05 11.57 2.41
CA SER A 419 0.11 10.62 1.30
C SER A 419 1.37 9.73 1.31
N ALA A 420 2.18 9.72 2.39
CA ALA A 420 3.37 8.85 2.50
C ALA A 420 3.03 7.36 2.34
N GLY A 421 1.88 6.93 2.86
CA GLY A 421 1.46 5.52 2.78
C GLY A 421 1.20 5.02 1.36
N LEU A 422 1.03 5.91 0.37
CA LEU A 422 0.96 5.48 -1.02
C LEU A 422 2.33 5.11 -1.58
N VAL A 423 3.35 5.95 -1.31
CA VAL A 423 4.73 5.68 -1.75
C VAL A 423 5.19 4.33 -1.20
N MET A 424 4.84 4.06 0.05
CA MET A 424 5.10 2.79 0.70
C MET A 424 4.32 1.62 0.09
N MET A 425 3.04 1.81 -0.27
CA MET A 425 2.28 0.77 -0.99
C MET A 425 2.91 0.38 -2.34
N LEU A 426 3.45 1.33 -3.10
CA LEU A 426 4.17 1.04 -4.35
C LEU A 426 5.33 0.07 -4.11
N THR A 427 5.95 0.15 -2.94
CA THR A 427 7.08 -0.73 -2.60
C THR A 427 6.67 -2.16 -2.31
N ILE A 428 5.55 -2.33 -1.63
CA ILE A 428 5.02 -3.67 -1.32
C ILE A 428 4.59 -4.34 -2.61
N LEU A 429 3.91 -3.60 -3.50
CA LEU A 429 3.55 -4.10 -4.83
C LEU A 429 4.79 -4.48 -5.64
N GLY A 430 5.82 -3.62 -5.69
CA GLY A 430 7.09 -3.93 -6.34
C GLY A 430 7.74 -5.20 -5.79
N ALA A 431 7.79 -5.35 -4.46
CA ALA A 431 8.36 -6.52 -3.80
C ALA A 431 7.59 -7.83 -4.09
N LEU A 432 6.30 -7.74 -4.43
CA LEU A 432 5.49 -8.86 -4.89
C LEU A 432 5.56 -9.08 -6.41
N GLY A 433 6.27 -8.22 -7.15
CA GLY A 433 6.28 -8.23 -8.62
C GLY A 433 4.96 -7.78 -9.24
N LEU A 434 4.11 -7.08 -8.47
CA LEU A 434 2.83 -6.56 -8.94
C LEU A 434 2.98 -5.15 -9.54
N PRO A 435 2.19 -4.79 -10.56
CA PRO A 435 2.21 -3.46 -11.15
C PRO A 435 1.83 -2.38 -10.15
N VAL A 436 2.71 -1.40 -10.02
CA VAL A 436 2.54 -0.30 -9.07
C VAL A 436 1.54 0.75 -9.58
N GLU A 437 1.18 0.70 -10.86
CA GLU A 437 0.13 1.52 -11.49
C GLU A 437 -1.21 1.35 -10.76
N GLY A 438 -1.46 0.17 -10.17
CA GLY A 438 -2.66 -0.10 -9.39
C GLY A 438 -2.78 0.73 -8.12
N ALA A 439 -1.67 0.96 -7.40
CA ALA A 439 -1.68 1.80 -6.20
C ALA A 439 -1.97 3.27 -6.55
N ALA A 440 -1.54 3.73 -7.72
CA ALA A 440 -1.83 5.10 -8.15
C ALA A 440 -3.32 5.34 -8.39
N LEU A 441 -4.09 4.32 -8.82
CA LEU A 441 -5.56 4.44 -8.90
C LEU A 441 -6.21 4.75 -7.56
N LEU A 442 -5.61 4.25 -6.47
CA LEU A 442 -6.12 4.48 -5.13
C LEU A 442 -5.99 5.95 -4.70
N LEU A 443 -5.14 6.75 -5.37
CA LEU A 443 -5.09 8.21 -5.14
C LEU A 443 -6.43 8.89 -5.36
N ALA A 444 -7.28 8.34 -6.23
CA ALA A 444 -8.60 8.89 -6.50
C ALA A 444 -9.48 8.95 -5.23
N VAL A 445 -9.22 8.06 -4.26
CA VAL A 445 -9.94 7.97 -2.99
C VAL A 445 -9.04 8.19 -1.77
N ASP A 446 -7.74 8.45 -1.98
CA ASP A 446 -6.76 8.49 -0.89
C ASP A 446 -6.96 9.69 0.03
N ARG A 447 -7.33 10.87 -0.50
CA ARG A 447 -7.41 12.09 0.31
C ARG A 447 -8.25 11.93 1.59
N PRO A 448 -9.52 11.48 1.55
CA PRO A 448 -10.31 11.29 2.77
C PRO A 448 -9.77 10.15 3.64
N LEU A 449 -9.20 9.11 3.04
CA LEU A 449 -8.61 7.98 3.77
C LEU A 449 -7.36 8.43 4.54
N ASP A 450 -6.49 9.23 3.93
CA ASP A 450 -5.27 9.79 4.53
C ASP A 450 -5.57 10.64 5.79
N MET A 451 -6.63 11.47 5.74
CA MET A 451 -7.09 12.23 6.91
C MET A 451 -7.40 11.29 8.08
N LEU A 452 -8.15 10.22 7.82
CA LEU A 452 -8.59 9.28 8.83
C LEU A 452 -7.45 8.38 9.32
N ARG A 453 -6.58 7.93 8.42
CA ARG A 453 -5.35 7.20 8.77
C ARG A 453 -4.48 8.01 9.73
N THR A 454 -4.28 9.29 9.43
CA THR A 454 -3.52 10.20 10.30
C THR A 454 -4.18 10.30 11.69
N VAL A 455 -5.51 10.44 11.75
CA VAL A 455 -6.24 10.47 13.03
C VAL A 455 -6.00 9.19 13.82
N VAL A 456 -6.07 8.02 13.18
CA VAL A 456 -5.83 6.73 13.84
C VAL A 456 -4.39 6.59 14.32
N ASN A 457 -3.40 7.06 13.55
CA ASN A 457 -1.99 7.05 13.96
C ASN A 457 -1.78 7.92 15.22
N VAL A 458 -2.26 9.17 15.19
CA VAL A 458 -2.14 10.09 16.35
C VAL A 458 -2.94 9.60 17.57
N TRP A 459 -4.09 8.94 17.34
CA TRP A 459 -4.85 8.28 18.39
C TRP A 459 -4.07 7.11 19.02
N SER A 460 -3.40 6.31 18.20
CA SER A 460 -2.53 5.22 18.66
C SER A 460 -1.31 5.75 19.42
N ASP A 461 -0.69 6.86 18.98
CA ASP A 461 0.43 7.50 19.69
C ASP A 461 0.04 7.96 21.10
N GLY A 462 -1.08 8.68 21.20
CA GLY A 462 -1.60 9.12 22.49
C GLY A 462 -1.94 7.92 23.38
N SER A 463 -2.58 6.89 22.82
CA SER A 463 -2.91 5.66 23.55
C SER A 463 -1.66 4.93 24.04
N GLY A 464 -0.61 4.88 23.21
CA GLY A 464 0.69 4.34 23.53
C GLY A 464 1.38 5.09 24.66
N ALA A 465 1.37 6.43 24.61
CA ALA A 465 1.87 7.25 25.70
C ALA A 465 1.17 6.96 27.02
N ALA A 466 -0.17 6.82 27.02
CA ALA A 466 -0.93 6.46 28.21
C ALA A 466 -0.58 5.07 28.76
N ILE A 467 -0.47 4.07 27.87
CA ILE A 467 -0.13 2.69 28.25
C ILE A 467 1.31 2.62 28.79
N VAL A 468 2.27 3.21 28.08
CA VAL A 468 3.67 3.24 28.50
C VAL A 468 3.82 3.97 29.83
N ALA A 469 3.21 5.15 29.98
CA ALA A 469 3.21 5.91 31.24
C ALA A 469 2.65 5.07 32.40
N ARG A 470 1.53 4.37 32.18
CA ARG A 470 0.96 3.47 33.19
C ARG A 470 1.94 2.40 33.63
N THR A 471 2.65 1.79 32.69
CA THR A 471 3.64 0.74 33.01
C THR A 471 4.91 1.29 33.68
N GLU A 472 5.15 2.60 33.60
CA GLU A 472 6.20 3.33 34.34
C GLU A 472 5.71 3.85 35.70
N GLY A 473 4.46 3.55 36.10
CA GLY A 473 3.90 3.90 37.40
C GLY A 473 3.11 5.20 37.42
N GLU A 474 2.91 5.87 36.28
CA GLU A 474 2.09 7.06 36.18
C GLU A 474 0.57 6.72 36.20
N VAL A 475 -0.26 7.74 36.44
CA VAL A 475 -1.72 7.62 36.42
C VAL A 475 -2.27 8.57 35.36
N PRO A 476 -2.39 8.14 34.09
CA PRO A 476 -2.98 8.95 33.03
C PRO A 476 -4.40 9.40 33.40
N LEU A 477 -4.75 10.64 33.04
CA LEU A 477 -5.98 11.37 33.41
C LEU A 477 -6.15 11.69 34.91
N GLY A 478 -5.17 11.35 35.76
CA GLY A 478 -5.28 11.47 37.21
C GLY A 478 -6.23 10.44 37.83
N PRO A 479 -6.49 10.51 39.15
CA PRO A 479 -7.44 9.62 39.80
C PRO A 479 -8.84 9.75 39.18
N ASP A 480 -9.59 8.65 39.12
CA ASP A 480 -10.98 8.70 38.67
C ASP A 480 -11.78 9.67 39.55
N PRO A 481 -12.65 10.52 38.97
CA PRO A 481 -13.52 11.36 39.76
C PRO A 481 -14.34 10.46 40.69
N ALA A 482 -14.42 10.85 41.97
CA ALA A 482 -15.22 10.13 42.95
C ALA A 482 -16.64 9.93 42.38
N PRO A 483 -17.24 8.75 42.53
CA PRO A 483 -18.62 8.54 42.07
C PRO A 483 -19.48 9.64 42.65
N ALA A 484 -20.20 10.35 41.78
CA ALA A 484 -21.09 11.43 42.19
C ALA A 484 -21.97 10.90 43.32
N SER A 485 -21.86 11.49 44.51
CA SER A 485 -22.73 11.15 45.63
C SER A 485 -24.16 11.34 45.15
N SER A 486 -24.92 10.25 45.09
CA SER A 486 -26.35 10.30 44.84
C SER A 486 -27.00 11.10 45.97
N SER A 487 -27.26 12.39 45.72
CA SER A 487 -28.11 13.24 46.54
C SER A 487 -29.55 13.15 46.06
#